data_AF-A0A0S9CI03-F1
#
_entry.id   AF-A0A0S9CI03-F1
#
_cell.length_a   1.000
_cell.length_b   1.000
_cell.length_c   1.000
_cell.angle_alpha   90.00
_cell.angle_beta   90.00
_cell.angle_gamma   90.00
#
_symmetry.space_group_name_H-M   'P 1'
#
loop_
_entity.id
_entity.type
_entity.pdbx_description
1 polymer ?
#
loop_
_entity_poly.entity_id
_entity_poly.type
_entity_poly.pdbx_seq_one_letter_code
_entity_poly.pdbx_strand_id
1 'polypeptide(L)' 'MRGDAVLAVQQALKQAGIDPGPQDGVYGPSTADAVAAFQALHGLAVDGVVGAETRAALPL' A
#
# COMPACT_ATOMS: atom_id res chain seq x y z
N MET A 1 -8.27 -3.43 8.51
CA MET A 1 -7.17 -3.53 9.49
C MET A 1 -6.81 -2.13 9.97
N ARG A 2 -6.27 -1.94 11.18
CA ARG A 2 -5.81 -0.63 11.67
C ARG A 2 -4.48 -0.72 12.43
N GLY A 3 -3.68 0.36 12.39
CA GLY A 3 -2.48 0.52 13.22
C GLY A 3 -1.30 1.17 12.49
N ASP A 4 -0.18 1.36 13.19
CA ASP A 4 1.02 2.05 12.68
C ASP A 4 1.61 1.38 11.43
N ALA A 5 1.51 0.05 11.33
CA ALA A 5 1.95 -0.68 10.14
C ALA A 5 1.13 -0.30 8.88
N VAL A 6 -0.16 -0.03 9.04
CA VAL A 6 -1.00 0.45 7.93
C VAL A 6 -0.63 1.88 7.57
N LEU A 7 -0.36 2.73 8.56
CA LEU A 7 0.08 4.11 8.32
C LEU A 7 1.39 4.15 7.54
N ALA A 8 2.35 3.30 7.90
CA ALA A 8 3.62 3.17 7.18
C ALA A 8 3.41 2.77 5.71
N VAL A 9 2.51 1.80 5.45
CA VAL A 9 2.13 1.42 4.07
C VAL A 9 1.53 2.61 3.32
N GLN A 10 0.58 3.33 3.93
CA GLN A 10 -0.06 4.49 3.29
C GLN A 10 0.99 5.58 2.96
N GLN A 11 1.92 5.85 3.88
CA GLN A 11 3.03 6.78 3.65
C GLN A 11 3.94 6.32 2.50
N ALA A 12 4.32 5.04 2.49
CA ALA A 12 5.18 4.47 1.44
C ALA A 12 4.52 4.51 0.06
N LEU A 13 3.20 4.23 -0.03
CA LEU A 13 2.44 4.37 -1.27
C LEU A 13 2.44 5.82 -1.76
N LYS A 14 2.24 6.78 -0.85
CA LYS A 14 2.30 8.21 -1.18
C LYS A 14 3.69 8.62 -1.69
N GLN A 15 4.75 8.11 -1.06
CA GLN A 15 6.14 8.33 -1.50
C GLN A 15 6.41 7.71 -2.88
N ALA A 16 5.80 6.56 -3.18
CA ALA A 16 5.83 5.93 -4.50
C ALA A 16 4.96 6.66 -5.55
N GLY A 17 4.34 7.79 -5.19
CA GLY A 17 3.52 8.60 -6.10
C GLY A 17 2.09 8.10 -6.29
N ILE A 18 1.64 7.15 -5.47
CA ILE A 18 0.30 6.56 -5.54
C ILE A 18 -0.52 7.06 -4.37
N ASP A 19 -1.72 7.57 -4.61
CA ASP A 19 -2.56 8.12 -3.54
C ASP A 19 -3.31 7.00 -2.79
N PRO A 20 -3.02 6.72 -1.51
CA PRO A 20 -3.69 5.67 -0.73
C PRO A 20 -5.03 6.12 -0.13
N GLY A 21 -5.42 7.38 -0.36
CA GLY A 21 -6.45 8.07 0.40
C GLY A 21 -5.92 8.58 1.75
N PRO A 22 -6.75 8.61 2.81
CA PRO A 22 -6.33 9.05 4.14
C PRO A 22 -5.14 8.24 4.67
N GLN A 23 -4.16 8.93 5.24
CA GLN A 23 -3.04 8.33 5.99
C GLN A 23 -3.40 8.29 7.48
N ASP A 24 -4.48 7.58 7.79
CA ASP A 24 -5.09 7.49 9.13
C ASP A 24 -4.80 6.17 9.83
N GLY A 25 -3.97 5.32 9.22
CA GLY A 25 -3.68 3.97 9.70
C GLY A 25 -4.85 3.01 9.54
N VAL A 26 -5.86 3.31 8.71
CA VAL A 26 -6.99 2.43 8.40
C VAL A 26 -6.88 1.84 7.00
N TYR A 27 -6.79 0.51 6.93
CA TYR A 27 -6.71 -0.19 5.66
C TYR A 27 -8.12 -0.33 5.08
N GLY A 28 -8.52 0.68 4.31
CA GLY A 28 -9.80 0.76 3.59
C GLY A 28 -9.66 0.51 2.08
N PRO A 29 -10.77 0.65 1.32
CA PRO A 29 -10.79 0.42 -0.12
C PRO A 29 -9.75 1.24 -0.88
N SER A 30 -9.60 2.53 -0.58
CA SER A 30 -8.60 3.39 -1.24
C SER A 30 -7.15 2.91 -1.03
N THR A 31 -6.84 2.38 0.15
CA THR A 31 -5.52 1.81 0.42
C THR A 31 -5.32 0.49 -0.32
N ALA A 32 -6.35 -0.37 -0.38
CA ALA A 32 -6.31 -1.62 -1.15
C ALA A 32 -6.11 -1.35 -2.65
N ASP A 33 -6.84 -0.39 -3.22
CA ASP A 33 -6.71 0.02 -4.62
C ASP A 33 -5.31 0.58 -4.92
N ALA A 34 -4.76 1.38 -4.02
CA ALA A 34 -3.40 1.89 -4.14
C ALA A 34 -2.33 0.79 -4.06
N VAL A 35 -2.52 -0.22 -3.20
CA VAL A 35 -1.65 -1.41 -3.16
C VAL A 35 -1.74 -2.20 -4.45
N ALA A 36 -2.95 -2.40 -4.99
CA ALA A 36 -3.14 -3.08 -6.27
C ALA A 36 -2.45 -2.32 -7.43
N ALA A 37 -2.57 -0.98 -7.45
CA ALA A 37 -1.88 -0.14 -8.42
C ALA A 37 -0.35 -0.25 -8.28
N PHE A 38 0.16 -0.23 -7.06
CA PHE A 38 1.58 -0.41 -6.78
C PHE A 38 2.08 -1.77 -7.28
N GLN A 39 1.35 -2.84 -6.97
CA GLN A 39 1.66 -4.20 -7.41
C GLN A 39 1.71 -4.30 -8.93
N ALA A 40 0.73 -3.71 -9.63
CA ALA A 40 0.69 -3.71 -11.09
C ALA A 40 1.90 -2.99 -11.70
N LEU A 41 2.31 -1.86 -11.12
CA LEU A 41 3.48 -1.09 -11.59
C LEU A 41 4.81 -1.83 -11.38
N HIS A 42 4.89 -2.70 -10.37
CA HIS A 42 6.10 -3.42 -10.02
C HIS A 42 6.11 -4.89 -10.48
N GLY A 43 5.10 -5.31 -11.28
CA GLY A 43 5.02 -6.68 -11.79
C GLY A 43 4.76 -7.74 -10.71
N LEU A 44 4.14 -7.35 -9.59
CA LEU A 44 3.77 -8.25 -8.50
C LEU A 44 2.37 -8.84 -8.73
N ALA A 45 2.01 -9.86 -7.94
CA ALA A 45 0.63 -10.33 -7.90
C ALA A 45 -0.30 -9.19 -7.44
N VAL A 46 -1.33 -8.89 -8.24
CA VAL A 46 -2.27 -7.79 -8.00
C VAL A 46 -3.47 -8.32 -7.21
N ASP A 47 -3.35 -8.30 -5.89
CA ASP A 47 -4.39 -8.75 -4.95
C ASP A 47 -4.83 -7.67 -3.95
N GLY A 48 -4.18 -6.50 -3.96
CA GLY A 48 -4.46 -5.41 -3.05
C GLY A 48 -4.09 -5.74 -1.60
N VAL A 49 -3.25 -6.75 -1.37
CA VAL A 49 -2.79 -7.20 -0.05
C VAL A 49 -1.29 -6.98 0.11
N VAL A 50 -0.90 -6.44 1.28
CA VAL A 50 0.51 -6.21 1.62
C VAL A 50 1.17 -7.50 2.12
N GLY A 51 1.49 -8.39 1.18
CA GLY A 51 2.29 -9.61 1.40
C GLY A 51 3.79 -9.36 1.51
N ALA A 52 4.60 -10.42 1.61
CA ALA A 52 6.05 -10.29 1.76
C ALA A 52 6.71 -9.55 0.58
N GLU A 53 6.33 -9.90 -0.65
CA GLU A 53 6.83 -9.27 -1.87
C GLU A 53 6.45 -7.78 -1.93
N THR A 54 5.17 -7.45 -1.67
CA THR A 54 4.71 -6.05 -1.62
C THR A 54 5.47 -5.24 -0.58
N ARG A 55 5.71 -5.80 0.62
CA ARG A 55 6.49 -5.12 1.68
C ARG A 55 7.94 -4.90 1.28
N ALA A 56 8.57 -5.85 0.60
CA ALA A 56 9.96 -5.73 0.16
C ALA A 56 10.14 -4.67 -0.93
N ALA A 57 9.10 -4.43 -1.73
CA ALA A 57 9.12 -3.44 -2.81
C ALA A 57 8.75 -2.02 -2.36
N LEU A 58 7.95 -1.86 -1.29
CA LEU A 58 7.56 -0.54 -0.78
C LEU A 58 8.75 0.19 -0.14
N PRO A 59 8.84 1.53 -0.29
CA PRO A 59 9.81 2.35 0.43
C PRO A 59 9.36 2.59 1.88
N LEU A 60 9.34 1.52 2.69
CA LEU A 60 8.97 1.55 4.12
C LEU A 60 10.08 2.09 5.02
#